data_AF-A0A382TNE4-F1
#
_entry.id   AF-A0A382TNE4-F1
#
_cell.length_a   1.000
_cell.length_b   1.000
_cell.length_c   1.000
_cell.angle_alpha   90.00
_cell.angle_beta   90.00
_cell.angle_gamma   90.00
#
_symmetry.space_group_name_H-M   'P 1'
#
loop_
_entity.id
_entity.type
_entity.pdbx_description
1 polymer ?
#
loop_
_entity_poly.entity_id
_entity_poly.type
_entity_poly.pdbx_seq_one_letter_code
_entity_poly.pdbx_strand_id
1 'polypeptide(L)'
;MQLKSIITAAVIAVFLITSTPSIAGLKVGDKAPNFSLQDQNNITHTLSDYEGQWVVLYFYPKDDTPGCTTQACDFRDAVKRIIASK
;
A
#
# COMPACT_ATOMS: atom_id res chain seq x y z
N MET A 1 38.46 5.54 -21.45
CA MET A 1 37.59 6.63 -20.95
C MET A 1 36.23 6.71 -21.67
N GLN A 2 36.12 6.30 -22.94
CA GLN A 2 34.86 6.34 -23.70
C GLN A 2 33.89 5.16 -23.42
N LEU A 3 34.39 4.01 -22.94
CA LEU A 3 33.55 2.81 -22.74
C LEU A 3 32.77 2.81 -21.40
N LYS A 4 33.33 3.40 -20.34
CA LYS A 4 32.66 3.48 -19.02
C LYS A 4 31.43 4.40 -19.08
N SER A 5 31.51 5.51 -19.81
CA SER A 5 30.40 6.46 -19.97
C SER A 5 29.21 5.90 -20.74
N ILE A 6 29.44 4.99 -21.69
CA ILE A 6 28.35 4.35 -22.46
C ILE A 6 27.60 3.33 -21.59
N ILE A 7 28.31 2.56 -20.76
CA ILE A 7 27.69 1.60 -19.83
C ILE A 7 26.84 2.34 -18.78
N THR A 8 27.35 3.44 -18.21
CA THR A 8 26.58 4.24 -17.24
C THR A 8 25.33 4.88 -17.88
N ALA A 9 25.44 5.39 -19.10
CA ALA A 9 24.29 5.97 -19.83
C ALA A 9 23.23 4.93 -20.19
N ALA A 10 23.64 3.71 -20.58
CA ALA A 10 22.71 2.62 -20.91
C ALA A 10 21.94 2.10 -19.68
N VAL A 11 22.60 1.99 -18.52
CA VAL A 11 21.95 1.56 -17.27
C VAL A 11 20.93 2.61 -16.78
N ILE A 12 21.26 3.91 -16.91
CA ILE A 12 20.34 5.00 -16.57
C ILE A 12 19.15 5.06 -17.54
N ALA A 13 19.39 4.86 -18.84
CA ALA A 13 18.33 4.83 -19.85
C ALA A 13 17.37 3.65 -19.67
N VAL A 14 17.87 2.44 -19.32
CA VAL A 14 17.03 1.25 -19.06
C VAL A 14 16.16 1.43 -17.81
N PHE A 15 16.62 2.17 -16.79
CA PHE A 15 15.84 2.44 -15.58
C PHE A 15 14.71 3.46 -15.78
N LEU A 16 14.77 4.28 -16.83
CA LEU A 16 13.76 5.30 -17.16
C LEU A 16 12.59 4.78 -18.01
N ILE A 17 12.67 3.55 -18.55
CA ILE A 17 11.64 3.00 -19.47
C ILE A 17 10.72 1.96 -18.80
N THR A 18 10.90 1.64 -17.51
CA THR A 18 10.17 0.55 -16.83
C THR A 18 9.12 1.01 -15.81
N SER A 19 9.00 2.30 -15.52
CA SER A 19 8.02 2.83 -14.57
C SER A 19 6.79 3.39 -15.28
N THR A 20 6.00 2.52 -15.91
CA THR A 20 4.59 2.88 -16.14
C THR A 20 3.84 2.69 -14.82
N PRO A 21 3.33 3.75 -14.17
CA PRO A 21 2.36 3.55 -13.10
C PRO A 21 1.11 2.99 -13.78
N SER A 22 0.90 1.69 -13.63
CA SER A 22 -0.32 1.06 -14.13
C SER A 22 -1.47 1.54 -13.24
N ILE A 23 -2.32 2.44 -13.77
CA ILE A 23 -3.65 2.74 -13.22
C ILE A 23 -4.60 1.58 -13.57
N ALA A 24 -4.10 0.34 -13.53
CA ALA A 24 -4.94 -0.83 -13.64
C ALA A 24 -5.72 -0.96 -12.34
N GLY A 25 -7.05 -1.04 -12.42
CA GLY A 25 -7.87 -1.42 -11.28
C GLY A 25 -7.32 -2.71 -10.67
N LEU A 26 -7.01 -2.67 -9.38
CA LEU A 26 -6.48 -3.83 -8.66
C LEU A 26 -7.48 -4.99 -8.78
N LYS A 27 -6.98 -6.16 -9.16
CA LYS A 27 -7.77 -7.40 -9.14
C LYS A 27 -7.31 -8.29 -7.98
N VAL A 28 -8.19 -9.20 -7.57
CA VAL A 28 -7.86 -10.20 -6.55
C VAL A 28 -6.66 -11.03 -7.03
N GLY A 29 -5.70 -11.23 -6.14
CA GLY A 29 -4.45 -11.95 -6.42
C GLY A 29 -3.29 -11.06 -6.85
N ASP A 30 -3.53 -9.79 -7.20
CA ASP A 30 -2.45 -8.84 -7.43
C ASP A 30 -1.69 -8.57 -6.13
N LYS A 31 -0.39 -8.30 -6.27
CA LYS A 31 0.40 -7.76 -5.16
C LYS A 31 -0.16 -6.37 -4.81
N ALA A 32 -0.50 -6.19 -3.54
CA ALA A 32 -0.93 -4.89 -3.03
C ALA A 32 0.16 -3.81 -3.31
N PRO A 33 -0.21 -2.64 -3.86
CA PRO A 33 0.74 -1.55 -4.06
C PRO A 33 1.36 -1.13 -2.73
N ASN A 34 2.65 -0.82 -2.74
CA ASN A 34 3.29 -0.31 -1.54
C ASN A 34 2.76 1.10 -1.24
N PHE A 35 2.56 1.41 0.04
CA PHE A 35 2.17 2.73 0.52
C PHE A 35 2.84 3.01 1.86
N SER A 36 2.99 4.30 2.17
CA SER A 36 3.47 4.78 3.46
C SER A 36 2.57 5.93 3.90
N LEU A 37 1.95 5.80 5.08
CA LEU A 37 0.98 6.76 5.60
C LEU A 37 1.23 7.00 7.09
N GLN A 38 0.92 8.21 7.55
CA GLN A 38 0.95 8.53 8.98
C GLN A 38 -0.36 8.10 9.63
N ASP A 39 -0.26 7.52 10.83
CA ASP A 39 -1.41 7.29 11.70
C ASP A 39 -1.77 8.54 12.53
N GLN A 40 -2.78 8.40 13.40
CA GLN A 40 -3.25 9.46 14.28
C GLN A 40 -2.21 9.94 15.31
N ASN A 41 -1.13 9.19 15.51
CA ASN A 41 -0.02 9.53 16.43
C ASN A 41 1.21 10.04 15.68
N ASN A 42 1.10 10.33 14.37
CA ASN A 42 2.20 10.70 13.48
C ASN A 42 3.28 9.61 13.32
N ILE A 43 2.94 8.34 13.60
CA ILE A 43 3.81 7.21 13.30
C ILE A 43 3.60 6.86 11.83
N THR A 44 4.69 6.84 11.07
CA THR A 44 4.67 6.39 9.68
C THR A 44 4.64 4.87 9.65
N HIS A 45 3.62 4.32 8.99
CA HIS A 45 3.51 2.89 8.69
C HIS A 45 3.67 2.67 7.21
N THR A 46 4.48 1.68 6.83
CA THR A 46 4.65 1.22 5.45
C THR A 46 4.07 -0.19 5.33
N LEU A 47 3.48 -0.54 4.19
CA LEU A 47 2.89 -1.88 4.01
C LEU A 47 3.88 -3.02 4.29
N SER A 48 5.17 -2.81 4.02
CA SER A 48 6.24 -3.78 4.33
C SER A 48 6.44 -4.04 5.83
N ASP A 49 6.00 -3.15 6.71
CA ASP A 49 6.14 -3.33 8.16
C ASP A 49 5.28 -4.49 8.69
N TYR A 50 4.31 -4.94 7.88
CA TYR A 50 3.36 -6.01 8.20
C TYR A 50 3.61 -7.30 7.40
N GLU A 51 4.81 -7.50 6.86
CA GLU A 51 5.14 -8.74 6.14
C GLU A 51 4.89 -9.99 6.98
N GLY A 52 4.27 -11.00 6.37
CA GLY A 52 3.89 -12.25 7.05
C GLY A 52 2.61 -12.16 7.88
N GLN A 53 1.95 -11.00 7.94
CA GLN A 53 0.68 -10.81 8.64
C GLN A 53 -0.47 -10.58 7.65
N TRP A 54 -1.68 -10.94 8.06
CA TRP A 54 -2.89 -10.53 7.34
C TRP A 54 -3.22 -9.08 7.66
N VAL A 55 -3.31 -8.26 6.61
CA VAL A 55 -3.67 -6.83 6.72
C VAL A 55 -5.04 -6.60 6.12
N VAL A 56 -5.92 -5.94 6.88
CA VAL A 56 -7.20 -5.42 6.37
C VAL A 56 -7.07 -3.90 6.26
N LEU A 57 -7.06 -3.40 5.03
CA LEU A 57 -7.06 -1.96 4.73
C LEU A 57 -8.45 -1.56 4.26
N TYR A 58 -9.06 -0.57 4.92
CA TYR A 58 -10.34 -0.01 4.53
C TYR A 58 -10.19 1.49 4.28
N PHE A 59 -10.86 1.99 3.23
CA PHE A 59 -10.90 3.42 2.91
C PHE A 59 -12.28 3.96 3.27
N TYR A 60 -12.33 5.18 3.80
CA TYR A 60 -13.58 5.86 4.12
C TYR A 60 -13.51 7.33 3.66
N PRO A 61 -14.63 7.94 3.22
CA PRO A 61 -14.61 9.28 2.61
C PRO A 61 -14.23 10.42 3.56
N LYS A 62 -14.69 10.36 4.82
CA LYS A 62 -14.53 11.45 5.78
C LYS A 62 -14.74 11.00 7.22
N ASP A 63 -13.93 11.56 8.12
CA ASP A 63 -14.09 11.45 9.57
C ASP A 63 -15.45 11.95 10.06
N ASP A 64 -15.90 11.39 11.19
CA ASP A 64 -17.05 11.85 11.98
C ASP A 64 -18.38 11.99 11.21
N THR A 65 -18.56 11.16 10.19
CA THR A 65 -19.85 11.03 9.49
C THR A 65 -20.58 9.76 9.95
N PRO A 66 -21.92 9.79 10.13
CA PRO A 66 -22.66 8.67 10.72
C PRO A 66 -22.36 7.31 10.07
N GLY A 67 -22.33 7.26 8.73
CA GLY A 67 -22.02 6.04 8.00
C GLY A 67 -20.60 5.52 8.26
N CYS A 68 -19.59 6.40 8.20
CA CYS A 68 -18.20 5.99 8.42
C CYS A 68 -17.96 5.57 9.88
N THR A 69 -18.57 6.26 10.84
CA THR A 69 -18.49 5.90 12.26
C THR A 69 -19.08 4.52 12.51
N THR A 70 -20.25 4.20 11.93
CA THR A 70 -20.84 2.87 12.04
C THR A 70 -19.90 1.80 11.47
N GLN A 71 -19.36 2.02 10.27
CA GLN A 71 -18.44 1.05 9.64
C GLN A 71 -17.16 0.82 10.46
N ALA A 72 -16.55 1.90 10.97
CA ALA A 72 -15.35 1.80 11.81
C ALA A 72 -15.62 1.02 13.12
N CYS A 73 -16.78 1.27 13.75
CA CYS A 73 -17.21 0.52 14.93
C CYS A 73 -17.42 -0.97 14.63
N ASP A 74 -18.07 -1.30 13.51
CA ASP A 74 -18.29 -2.69 13.12
C ASP A 74 -16.97 -3.45 12.90
N PHE A 75 -15.99 -2.82 12.25
CA PHE A 75 -14.65 -3.40 12.10
C PHE A 75 -13.96 -3.60 13.45
N ARG A 76 -13.99 -2.60 14.33
CA ARG A 76 -13.41 -2.67 15.69
C ARG A 76 -13.98 -3.86 16.46
N ASP A 77 -15.31 -4.00 16.46
CA ASP A 77 -16.00 -5.02 17.25
C ASP A 77 -15.83 -6.43 16.64
N ALA A 78 -15.62 -6.51 15.32
CA ALA A 78 -15.40 -7.75 14.59
C ALA A 78 -13.92 -8.21 14.52
N VAL A 79 -12.94 -7.38 14.89
CA VAL A 79 -11.52 -7.61 14.57
C VAL A 79 -11.01 -8.98 15.01
N LYS A 80 -11.40 -9.44 16.20
CA LYS A 80 -11.02 -10.76 16.73
C LYS A 80 -11.53 -11.90 15.87
N ARG A 81 -12.79 -11.80 15.40
CA ARG A 81 -13.41 -12.79 14.52
C ARG A 81 -12.74 -12.79 13.14
N ILE A 82 -12.43 -11.62 12.61
CA ILE A 82 -11.78 -11.49 11.29
C ILE A 82 -10.41 -12.16 11.31
N ILE A 83 -9.59 -11.88 12.33
CA ILE A 83 -8.24 -12.45 12.45
C ILE A 83 -8.30 -13.97 12.65
N ALA A 84 -9.24 -14.49 13.45
CA ALA A 84 -9.39 -15.93 13.67
C ALA A 84 -9.88 -16.73 12.43
N SER A 85 -10.32 -16.04 11.38
CA SER A 85 -10.88 -16.65 10.16
C SER A 85 -9.88 -16.72 8.99
N LYS A 86 -8.60 -16.47 9.26
CA LYS A 86 -7.50 -16.44 8.29
C LYS A 86 -6.45 -17.50 8.64
#